data_AF-A0A383ADN9-F1
#
_entry.id   AF-A0A383ADN9-F1
#
_cell.length_a   1.000
_cell.length_b   1.000
_cell.length_c   1.000
_cell.angle_alpha   90.00
_cell.angle_beta   90.00
_cell.angle_gamma   90.00
#
_symmetry.space_group_name_H-M   'P 1'
#
loop_
_entity.id
_entity.type
_entity.pdbx_description
1 polymer ?
#
loop_
_entity_poly.entity_id
_entity_poly.type
_entity_poly.pdbx_seq_one_letter_code
_entity_poly.pdbx_strand_id
1 'polypeptide(L)'
;QVRSISIKRGDRIYGSVKITVPKPKLKRIVFKDSINKHYEGTQVKLNPIVYDEANLVRNEVVVSLKSSNPKVASIDGIGTLVILKPGKTTLSASVDSLSTSFKLTAIKNPARSLSISADRDMIRTGDVLSFEASVFDRGNKILEDAPIQFSYQGKAEYGIGLPPSAQITSSGQFVAETEGIYTIIATSNGFSARKTIKVNPRNVGKNVELIGHGLISNVYTSDLWIWPGIGEHEGKDFAVTGTWGANGEAYF
;
A
#
# COMPACT_ATOMS: atom_id res chain seq x y z
N GLN A 1 13.25 23.50 36.75
CA GLN A 1 12.65 24.63 37.48
C GLN A 1 13.07 25.94 36.82
N VAL A 2 12.15 26.67 36.17
CA VAL A 2 12.44 28.00 35.61
C VAL A 2 12.10 29.03 36.69
N ARG A 3 13.10 29.75 37.21
CA ARG A 3 12.86 30.87 38.15
C ARG A 3 12.57 32.14 37.34
N SER A 4 11.37 32.69 37.54
CA SER A 4 10.98 34.00 37.00
C SER A 4 11.55 35.12 37.88
N ILE A 5 12.05 36.19 37.26
CA ILE A 5 12.68 37.33 37.94
C ILE A 5 11.66 38.44 38.31
N SER A 6 10.36 38.27 37.98
CA SER A 6 9.35 39.33 38.18
C SER A 6 8.18 38.85 39.05
N ILE A 7 7.91 39.56 40.15
CA ILE A 7 6.87 39.22 41.16
C ILE A 7 5.46 39.72 40.74
N LYS A 8 5.33 40.74 39.88
CA LYS A 8 4.05 41.24 39.34
C LYS A 8 3.90 40.96 37.84
N ARG A 9 2.70 40.52 37.43
CA ARG A 9 2.40 40.07 36.05
C ARG A 9 2.55 41.18 34.99
N GLY A 10 2.42 42.44 35.39
CA GLY A 10 2.54 43.63 34.52
C GLY A 10 3.97 44.08 34.22
N ASP A 11 4.96 43.63 34.99
CA ASP A 11 6.38 44.05 34.83
C ASP A 11 7.18 43.07 33.96
N ARG A 12 6.51 42.09 33.34
CA ARG A 12 7.16 41.12 32.46
C ARG A 12 7.39 41.74 31.09
N ILE A 13 8.66 42.00 30.78
CA ILE A 13 9.09 42.39 29.45
C ILE A 13 9.20 41.11 28.61
N TYR A 14 8.46 41.07 27.51
CA TYR A 14 8.55 40.00 26.52
C TYR A 14 9.21 40.55 25.26
N GLY A 15 10.12 39.76 24.69
CA GLY A 15 10.70 40.03 23.37
C GLY A 15 10.77 38.72 22.60
N SER A 16 10.62 38.79 21.29
CA SER A 16 10.82 37.64 20.40
C SER A 16 12.09 37.84 19.59
N VAL A 17 12.93 36.81 19.52
CA VAL A 17 14.05 36.74 18.59
C VAL A 17 13.78 35.66 17.56
N LYS A 18 13.97 35.98 16.27
CA LYS A 18 13.83 34.99 15.19
C LYS A 18 15.12 34.17 15.11
N ILE A 19 15.05 32.90 15.52
CA ILE A 19 16.16 31.96 15.37
C ILE A 19 15.92 31.14 14.10
N THR A 20 16.88 31.17 13.18
CA THR A 20 16.86 30.31 11.98
C THR A 20 17.89 29.21 12.18
N VAL A 21 17.44 27.95 12.26
CA VAL A 21 18.32 26.79 12.30
C VAL A 21 18.50 26.27 10.88
N PRO A 22 19.70 26.38 10.27
CA PRO A 22 19.93 25.86 8.93
C PRO A 22 19.85 24.33 8.97
N LYS A 23 19.29 23.74 7.91
CA LYS A 23 19.26 22.28 7.77
C LYS A 23 20.68 21.75 7.47
N PRO A 24 21.05 20.56 7.99
CA PRO A 24 22.31 19.92 7.63
C PRO A 24 22.40 19.69 6.10
N LYS A 25 23.63 19.67 5.59
CA LYS A 25 23.90 19.40 4.18
C LYS A 25 23.52 17.97 3.82
N LEU A 26 23.12 17.77 2.56
CA LEU A 26 22.87 16.42 2.06
C LEU A 26 24.18 15.63 2.01
N LYS A 27 24.13 14.34 2.34
CA LYS A 27 25.31 13.48 2.46
C LYS A 27 25.30 12.30 1.48
N ARG A 28 24.16 11.62 1.30
CA ARG A 28 24.10 10.42 0.43
C ARG A 28 22.69 10.12 -0.06
N ILE A 29 22.63 9.39 -1.18
CA ILE A 29 21.41 8.83 -1.77
C ILE A 29 21.50 7.30 -1.71
N VAL A 30 20.41 6.62 -1.35
CA VAL A 30 20.34 5.16 -1.29
C VAL A 30 19.10 4.65 -2.01
N PHE A 31 19.28 3.66 -2.88
CA PHE A 31 18.19 2.82 -3.36
C PHE A 31 17.96 1.68 -2.35
N LYS A 32 16.76 1.59 -1.76
CA LYS A 32 16.43 0.45 -0.87
C LYS A 32 16.44 -0.87 -1.62
N ASP A 33 15.86 -0.88 -2.82
CA ASP A 33 15.71 -2.07 -3.64
C ASP A 33 16.64 -1.98 -4.86
N SER A 34 17.72 -2.76 -4.84
CA SER A 34 18.62 -2.87 -6.00
C SER A 34 18.05 -3.87 -7.00
N ILE A 35 17.45 -3.36 -8.06
CA ILE A 35 16.80 -4.14 -9.11
C ILE A 35 17.79 -4.53 -10.22
N ASN A 36 18.78 -5.35 -9.88
CA ASN A 36 19.90 -5.63 -10.79
C ASN A 36 19.50 -6.44 -12.04
N LYS A 37 18.37 -7.15 -11.99
CA LYS A 37 17.88 -8.01 -13.08
C LYS A 37 16.35 -8.08 -13.10
N HIS A 38 15.73 -7.77 -14.23
CA HIS A 38 14.27 -7.81 -14.39
C HIS A 38 13.85 -8.12 -15.83
N TYR A 39 12.62 -8.59 -15.99
CA TYR A 39 12.03 -8.93 -17.29
C TYR A 39 11.59 -7.69 -18.08
N GLU A 40 11.75 -7.74 -19.39
CA GLU A 40 11.12 -6.80 -20.32
C GLU A 40 9.59 -6.75 -20.09
N GLY A 41 8.99 -5.57 -20.25
CA GLY A 41 7.56 -5.34 -20.03
C GLY A 41 7.17 -5.12 -18.57
N THR A 42 8.09 -5.27 -17.61
CA THR A 42 7.84 -4.97 -16.19
C THR A 42 7.95 -3.47 -15.90
N GLN A 43 7.29 -3.04 -14.81
CA GLN A 43 7.40 -1.70 -14.25
C GLN A 43 7.77 -1.79 -12.77
N VAL A 44 8.67 -0.92 -12.32
CA VAL A 44 9.10 -0.86 -10.92
C VAL A 44 9.17 0.59 -10.46
N LYS A 45 8.57 0.90 -9.32
CA LYS A 45 8.70 2.22 -8.70
C LYS A 45 10.08 2.36 -8.06
N LEU A 46 10.85 3.37 -8.47
CA LEU A 46 12.12 3.69 -7.82
C LEU A 46 11.88 4.69 -6.68
N ASN A 47 12.33 4.35 -5.48
CA ASN A 47 12.22 5.19 -4.28
C ASN A 47 13.61 5.45 -3.67
N PRO A 48 14.44 6.30 -4.29
CA PRO A 48 15.72 6.71 -3.70
C PRO A 48 15.48 7.53 -2.42
N ILE A 49 16.23 7.22 -1.36
CA ILE A 49 16.16 7.91 -0.07
C ILE A 49 17.41 8.78 0.09
N VAL A 50 17.19 10.07 0.38
CA VAL A 50 18.27 11.03 0.63
C VAL A 50 18.48 11.19 2.14
N TYR A 51 19.74 11.11 2.56
CA TYR A 51 20.17 11.33 3.93
C TYR A 51 21.05 12.57 4.01
N ASP A 52 20.90 13.33 5.09
CA ASP A 52 21.78 14.45 5.42
C ASP A 52 22.97 14.04 6.31
N GLU A 53 23.81 15.01 6.67
CA GLU A 53 24.99 14.78 7.53
C GLU A 53 24.63 14.30 8.95
N ALA A 54 23.42 14.59 9.43
CA ALA A 54 22.89 14.11 10.70
C ALA A 54 22.24 12.72 10.57
N ASN A 55 22.36 12.06 9.40
CA ASN A 55 21.70 10.80 9.05
C ASN A 55 20.16 10.86 9.10
N LEU A 56 19.56 12.05 8.97
CA LEU A 56 18.11 12.20 8.87
C LEU A 56 17.65 12.07 7.41
N VAL A 57 16.47 11.49 7.23
CA VAL A 57 15.84 11.35 5.91
C VAL A 57 15.26 12.69 5.46
N ARG A 58 15.51 13.06 4.21
CA ARG A 58 15.07 14.33 3.60
C ARG A 58 14.00 14.07 2.54
N ASN A 59 12.75 13.97 2.98
CA ASN A 59 11.59 13.65 2.13
C ASN A 59 11.19 14.80 1.19
N GLU A 60 11.57 16.03 1.51
CA GLU A 60 11.26 17.21 0.70
C GLU A 60 12.17 17.34 -0.54
N VAL A 61 13.20 16.51 -0.63
CA VAL A 61 14.22 16.59 -1.67
C VAL A 61 13.80 15.77 -2.89
N VAL A 62 13.66 16.46 -4.03
CA VAL A 62 13.36 15.81 -5.30
C VAL A 62 14.65 15.30 -5.94
N VAL A 63 14.71 13.98 -6.17
CA VAL A 63 15.86 13.32 -6.79
C VAL A 63 15.63 13.21 -8.30
N SER A 64 16.62 13.63 -9.08
CA SER A 64 16.62 13.41 -10.53
C SER A 64 17.05 11.99 -10.84
N LEU A 65 16.22 11.26 -11.59
CA LEU A 65 16.45 9.88 -11.99
C LEU A 65 16.74 9.80 -13.49
N LYS A 66 17.75 9.01 -13.88
CA LYS A 66 18.13 8.85 -15.28
C LYS A 66 18.55 7.42 -15.59
N SER A 67 18.28 6.99 -16.82
CA SER A 67 18.81 5.77 -17.41
C SER A 67 19.87 6.11 -18.47
N SER A 68 20.99 5.40 -18.47
CA SER A 68 22.04 5.58 -19.49
C SER A 68 21.60 5.11 -20.88
N ASN A 69 20.61 4.20 -20.95
CA ASN A 69 20.03 3.72 -22.20
C ASN A 69 18.49 3.65 -22.10
N PRO A 70 17.79 4.77 -22.41
CA PRO A 70 16.33 4.84 -22.39
C PRO A 70 15.61 3.86 -23.33
N LYS A 71 16.30 3.31 -24.35
CA LYS A 71 15.71 2.29 -25.25
C LYS A 71 15.62 0.91 -24.59
N VAL A 72 16.42 0.66 -23.55
CA VAL A 72 16.42 -0.60 -22.76
C VAL A 72 15.49 -0.44 -21.57
N ALA A 73 15.64 0.63 -20.80
CA ALA A 73 14.71 0.97 -19.72
C ALA A 73 14.62 2.49 -19.57
N SER A 74 13.40 3.00 -19.49
CA SER A 74 13.10 4.43 -19.33
C SER A 74 12.52 4.69 -17.94
N ILE A 75 12.66 5.92 -17.45
CA ILE A 75 12.06 6.36 -16.18
C ILE A 75 11.04 7.44 -16.52
N ASP A 76 9.81 7.31 -16.02
CA ASP A 76 8.76 8.29 -16.23
C ASP A 76 8.90 9.53 -15.32
N GLY A 77 8.04 10.53 -15.51
CA GLY A 77 8.08 11.78 -14.75
C GLY A 77 7.76 11.65 -13.26
N ILE A 78 7.27 10.50 -12.80
CA ILE A 78 6.98 10.23 -11.39
C ILE A 78 8.00 9.27 -10.77
N GLY A 79 9.01 8.79 -11.50
CA GLY A 79 10.06 7.91 -10.98
C GLY A 79 9.75 6.41 -11.11
N THR A 80 8.82 6.02 -11.98
CA THR A 80 8.59 4.61 -12.34
C THR A 80 9.54 4.21 -13.45
N LEU A 81 10.33 3.16 -13.22
CA LEU A 81 11.14 2.51 -14.24
C LEU A 81 10.25 1.58 -15.08
N VAL A 82 10.32 1.73 -16.40
CA VAL A 82 9.68 0.84 -17.37
C VAL A 82 10.77 0.12 -18.16
N ILE A 83 10.75 -1.21 -18.13
CA ILE A 83 11.73 -2.03 -18.87
C ILE A 83 11.18 -2.34 -20.25
N LEU A 84 11.84 -1.83 -21.28
CA LEU A 84 11.33 -1.86 -22.65
C LEU A 84 11.88 -3.03 -23.46
N LYS A 85 13.19 -3.28 -23.36
CA LYS A 85 13.88 -4.29 -24.18
C LYS A 85 15.02 -4.96 -23.40
N PRO A 86 15.41 -6.19 -23.77
CA PRO A 86 16.55 -6.86 -23.16
C PRO A 86 17.84 -6.10 -23.45
N GLY A 87 18.72 -6.02 -22.46
CA GLY A 87 19.96 -5.27 -22.55
C GLY A 87 20.49 -4.85 -21.19
N LYS A 88 21.60 -4.12 -21.19
CA LYS A 88 22.19 -3.56 -19.96
C LYS A 88 22.04 -2.05 -19.98
N THR A 89 21.70 -1.47 -18.84
CA THR A 89 21.69 -0.01 -18.62
C THR A 89 22.15 0.30 -17.20
N THR A 90 22.56 1.53 -16.97
CA THR A 90 22.87 2.05 -15.64
C THR A 90 21.80 3.04 -15.25
N LEU A 91 21.22 2.86 -14.07
CA LEU A 91 20.26 3.78 -13.49
C LEU A 91 20.97 4.65 -12.47
N SER A 92 20.80 5.96 -12.56
CA SER A 92 21.44 6.95 -11.69
C SER A 92 20.40 7.83 -11.01
N ALA A 93 20.61 8.11 -9.73
CA ALA A 93 19.91 9.10 -8.94
C ALA A 93 20.88 10.23 -8.60
N SER A 94 20.45 11.48 -8.77
CA SER A 94 21.26 12.65 -8.44
C SER A 94 20.46 13.77 -7.81
N VAL A 95 21.06 14.47 -6.86
CA VAL A 95 20.59 15.73 -6.30
C VAL A 95 21.80 16.59 -5.93
N ASP A 96 21.79 17.87 -6.33
CA ASP A 96 22.93 18.78 -6.16
C ASP A 96 24.24 18.14 -6.66
N SER A 97 25.25 18.01 -5.79
CA SER A 97 26.53 17.34 -6.07
C SER A 97 26.54 15.83 -5.78
N LEU A 98 25.45 15.29 -5.22
CA LEU A 98 25.35 13.87 -4.89
C LEU A 98 24.84 13.08 -6.08
N SER A 99 25.46 11.92 -6.31
CA SER A 99 25.01 10.95 -7.30
C SER A 99 25.26 9.53 -6.82
N THR A 100 24.36 8.63 -7.15
CA THR A 100 24.50 7.19 -6.95
C THR A 100 23.95 6.45 -8.15
N SER A 101 24.46 5.26 -8.43
CA SER A 101 24.00 4.48 -9.57
C SER A 101 24.14 2.99 -9.33
N PHE A 102 23.35 2.20 -10.07
CA PHE A 102 23.47 0.75 -10.13
C PHE A 102 23.21 0.24 -11.55
N LYS A 103 23.67 -0.98 -11.82
CA LYS A 103 23.51 -1.63 -13.13
C LYS A 103 22.24 -2.46 -13.15
N LEU A 104 21.45 -2.28 -14.21
CA LEU A 104 20.27 -3.09 -14.52
C LEU A 104 20.57 -3.98 -15.73
N THR A 105 20.27 -5.26 -15.60
CA THR A 105 20.21 -6.22 -16.72
C THR A 105 18.76 -6.54 -17.03
N ALA A 106 18.23 -5.94 -18.09
CA ALA A 106 16.93 -6.30 -18.64
C ALA A 106 17.06 -7.62 -19.41
N ILE A 107 16.22 -8.59 -19.08
CA ILE A 107 16.19 -9.90 -19.73
C ILE A 107 14.87 -10.12 -20.46
N LYS A 108 14.90 -10.99 -21.47
CA LYS A 108 13.71 -11.36 -22.23
C LYS A 108 12.68 -12.01 -21.30
N ASN A 109 11.41 -11.70 -21.49
CA ASN A 109 10.32 -12.26 -20.70
C ASN A 109 9.99 -13.69 -21.20
N PRO A 110 10.20 -14.74 -20.37
CA PRO A 110 9.89 -16.10 -20.76
C PRO A 110 8.40 -16.41 -20.75
N ALA A 111 7.56 -15.58 -20.13
CA ALA A 111 6.12 -15.81 -19.98
C ALA A 111 5.39 -15.99 -21.32
N ARG A 112 4.46 -16.93 -21.35
CA ARG A 112 3.64 -17.28 -22.52
C ARG A 112 2.15 -17.40 -22.20
N SER A 113 1.81 -17.73 -20.96
CA SER A 113 0.42 -17.78 -20.50
C SER A 113 0.34 -17.45 -19.01
N LEU A 114 -0.87 -17.12 -18.57
CA LEU A 114 -1.21 -16.88 -17.17
C LEU A 114 -2.51 -17.63 -16.89
N SER A 115 -2.58 -18.37 -15.79
CA SER A 115 -3.83 -18.94 -15.26
C SER A 115 -4.21 -18.26 -13.96
N ILE A 116 -5.51 -18.23 -13.68
CA ILE A 116 -6.06 -17.85 -12.39
C ILE A 116 -7.11 -18.89 -12.00
N SER A 117 -7.16 -19.25 -10.72
CA SER A 117 -8.12 -20.20 -10.16
C SER A 117 -8.52 -19.81 -8.75
N ALA A 118 -9.64 -20.37 -8.29
CA ALA A 118 -10.13 -20.31 -6.92
C ALA A 118 -10.99 -21.55 -6.68
N ASP A 119 -11.12 -22.00 -5.44
CA ASP A 119 -11.84 -23.24 -5.09
C ASP A 119 -13.37 -23.13 -5.23
N ARG A 120 -13.89 -21.90 -5.30
CA ARG A 120 -15.33 -21.60 -5.39
C ARG A 120 -15.62 -20.53 -6.44
N ASP A 121 -16.82 -20.62 -7.01
CA ASP A 121 -17.37 -19.61 -7.92
C ASP A 121 -18.48 -18.78 -7.26
N MET A 122 -18.91 -19.18 -6.06
CA MET A 122 -19.94 -18.50 -5.28
C MET A 122 -19.53 -18.37 -3.83
N ILE A 123 -19.64 -17.16 -3.27
CA ILE A 123 -19.38 -16.85 -1.87
C ILE A 123 -20.49 -15.94 -1.32
N ARG A 124 -20.43 -15.58 -0.04
CA ARG A 124 -21.29 -14.55 0.55
C ARG A 124 -20.50 -13.30 0.88
N THR A 125 -21.17 -12.16 1.06
CA THR A 125 -20.53 -10.94 1.56
C THR A 125 -19.73 -11.22 2.83
N GLY A 126 -18.52 -10.66 2.94
CA GLY A 126 -17.58 -10.90 4.04
C GLY A 126 -16.85 -12.25 4.05
N ASP A 127 -17.13 -13.19 3.12
CA ASP A 127 -16.28 -14.37 2.97
C ASP A 127 -14.95 -13.97 2.33
N VAL A 128 -13.85 -14.58 2.78
CA VAL A 128 -12.53 -14.42 2.15
C VAL A 128 -12.29 -15.59 1.20
N LEU A 129 -12.09 -15.28 -0.08
CA LEU A 129 -11.78 -16.25 -1.14
C LEU A 129 -10.34 -16.06 -1.62
N SER A 130 -9.56 -17.14 -1.64
CA SER A 130 -8.19 -17.13 -2.15
C SER A 130 -8.18 -17.39 -3.65
N PHE A 131 -7.56 -16.48 -4.41
CA PHE A 131 -7.24 -16.65 -5.81
C PHE A 131 -5.77 -17.02 -5.98
N GLU A 132 -5.52 -18.11 -6.69
CA GLU A 132 -4.19 -18.54 -7.09
C GLU A 132 -3.97 -18.23 -8.56
N ALA A 133 -2.81 -17.66 -8.88
CA ALA A 133 -2.42 -17.39 -10.25
C ALA A 133 -0.99 -17.88 -10.52
N SER A 134 -0.77 -18.38 -11.73
CA SER A 134 0.53 -18.91 -12.15
C SER A 134 0.84 -18.45 -13.56
N VAL A 135 2.11 -18.12 -13.80
CA VAL A 135 2.61 -17.72 -15.11
C VAL A 135 3.46 -18.85 -15.66
N PHE A 136 3.26 -19.21 -16.92
CA PHE A 136 3.95 -20.33 -17.55
C PHE A 136 4.83 -19.86 -18.69
N ASP A 137 5.93 -20.58 -18.91
CA ASP A 137 6.79 -20.42 -20.08
C ASP A 137 6.28 -21.22 -21.29
N ARG A 138 7.08 -21.26 -22.36
CA ARG A 138 6.74 -22.02 -23.59
C ARG A 138 6.64 -23.53 -23.35
N GLY A 139 7.36 -24.07 -22.38
CA GLY A 139 7.34 -25.48 -22.00
C GLY A 139 6.23 -25.83 -21.01
N ASN A 140 5.31 -24.91 -20.73
CA ASN A 140 4.27 -25.05 -19.72
C ASN A 140 4.81 -25.21 -18.29
N LYS A 141 6.02 -24.72 -18.03
CA LYS A 141 6.63 -24.70 -16.70
C LYS A 141 6.29 -23.40 -15.98
N ILE A 142 6.00 -23.48 -14.68
CA ILE A 142 5.73 -22.31 -13.82
C ILE A 142 7.00 -21.44 -13.70
N LEU A 143 6.80 -20.13 -13.83
CA LEU A 143 7.79 -19.08 -13.58
C LEU A 143 7.61 -18.56 -12.15
N GLU A 144 8.37 -19.10 -11.21
CA GLU A 144 8.29 -18.79 -9.77
C GLU A 144 8.55 -17.31 -9.44
N ASP A 145 9.36 -16.63 -10.26
CA ASP A 145 9.74 -15.23 -10.07
C ASP A 145 8.88 -14.25 -10.88
N ALA A 146 7.79 -14.71 -11.49
CA ALA A 146 6.90 -13.86 -12.26
C ALA A 146 6.10 -12.93 -11.32
N PRO A 147 6.18 -11.61 -11.49
CA PRO A 147 5.39 -10.69 -10.68
C PRO A 147 3.92 -10.76 -11.10
N ILE A 148 3.03 -11.09 -10.17
CA ILE A 148 1.58 -11.14 -10.41
C ILE A 148 0.91 -9.97 -9.68
N GLN A 149 0.03 -9.27 -10.37
CA GLN A 149 -0.83 -8.24 -9.80
C GLN A 149 -2.28 -8.64 -9.96
N PHE A 150 -3.01 -8.59 -8.84
CA PHE A 150 -4.44 -8.80 -8.81
C PHE A 150 -5.18 -7.46 -8.82
N SER A 151 -6.28 -7.43 -9.54
CA SER A 151 -7.28 -6.38 -9.48
C SER A 151 -8.67 -7.01 -9.60
N TYR A 152 -9.70 -6.21 -9.37
CA TYR A 152 -11.06 -6.65 -9.60
C TYR A 152 -11.89 -5.54 -10.24
N GLN A 153 -12.96 -5.96 -10.87
CA GLN A 153 -14.09 -5.13 -11.22
C GLN A 153 -15.36 -5.86 -10.80
N GLY A 154 -16.44 -5.14 -10.52
CA GLY A 154 -17.69 -5.77 -10.17
C GLY A 154 -18.90 -4.98 -10.61
N LYS A 155 -20.07 -5.61 -10.47
CA LYS A 155 -21.38 -4.98 -10.60
C LYS A 155 -22.20 -5.41 -9.40
N ALA A 156 -22.53 -4.46 -8.54
CA ALA A 156 -23.40 -4.73 -7.42
C ALA A 156 -24.82 -5.05 -7.92
N GLU A 157 -25.46 -6.04 -7.30
CA GLU A 157 -26.84 -6.43 -7.58
C GLU A 157 -27.79 -5.93 -6.48
N TYR A 158 -27.46 -4.80 -5.85
CA TYR A 158 -28.32 -4.14 -4.87
C TYR A 158 -29.04 -2.96 -5.51
N GLY A 159 -30.36 -2.91 -5.39
CA GLY A 159 -31.28 -2.11 -6.21
C GLY A 159 -31.08 -0.59 -6.22
N ILE A 160 -30.28 -0.02 -5.31
CA ILE A 160 -30.01 1.43 -5.28
C ILE A 160 -28.52 1.71 -5.13
N GLY A 161 -27.84 1.95 -6.25
CA GLY A 161 -26.63 2.77 -6.36
C GLY A 161 -25.37 2.34 -5.58
N LEU A 162 -25.35 1.17 -4.94
CA LEU A 162 -24.17 0.74 -4.20
C LEU A 162 -23.03 0.41 -5.17
N PRO A 163 -21.81 0.88 -4.91
CA PRO A 163 -20.65 0.43 -5.68
C PRO A 163 -20.39 -1.06 -5.41
N PRO A 164 -19.73 -1.76 -6.34
CA PRO A 164 -19.20 -3.11 -6.11
C PRO A 164 -18.00 -3.05 -5.14
N SER A 165 -18.26 -2.73 -3.87
CA SER A 165 -17.23 -2.58 -2.84
C SER A 165 -16.63 -3.95 -2.52
N ALA A 166 -15.32 -4.05 -2.69
CA ALA A 166 -14.53 -5.23 -2.39
C ALA A 166 -13.06 -4.84 -2.16
N GLN A 167 -12.28 -5.79 -1.66
CA GLN A 167 -10.83 -5.67 -1.54
C GLN A 167 -10.18 -6.94 -2.07
N ILE A 168 -9.01 -6.78 -2.66
CA ILE A 168 -8.13 -7.89 -3.03
C ILE A 168 -6.70 -7.56 -2.62
N THR A 169 -6.05 -8.48 -1.90
CA THR A 169 -4.65 -8.33 -1.51
C THR A 169 -3.72 -8.65 -2.69
N SER A 170 -2.45 -8.27 -2.57
CA SER A 170 -1.40 -8.69 -3.53
C SER A 170 -1.18 -10.21 -3.55
N SER A 171 -1.54 -10.91 -2.47
CA SER A 171 -1.52 -12.38 -2.38
C SER A 171 -2.79 -13.05 -2.90
N GLY A 172 -3.75 -12.30 -3.46
CA GLY A 172 -4.96 -12.86 -4.08
C GLY A 172 -6.09 -13.15 -3.10
N GLN A 173 -6.06 -12.66 -1.87
CA GLN A 173 -7.18 -12.79 -0.93
C GLN A 173 -8.25 -11.75 -1.25
N PHE A 174 -9.42 -12.20 -1.66
CA PHE A 174 -10.54 -11.38 -2.08
C PHE A 174 -11.67 -11.41 -1.04
N VAL A 175 -12.25 -10.25 -0.73
CA VAL A 175 -13.46 -10.11 0.09
C VAL A 175 -14.37 -9.05 -0.52
N ALA A 176 -15.67 -9.30 -0.56
CA ALA A 176 -16.67 -8.36 -1.05
C ALA A 176 -17.63 -7.94 0.05
N GLU A 177 -17.94 -6.64 0.11
CA GLU A 177 -18.89 -6.06 1.07
C GLU A 177 -20.31 -6.04 0.49
N THR A 178 -20.44 -5.85 -0.83
CA THR A 178 -21.74 -5.81 -1.52
C THR A 178 -22.00 -7.08 -2.32
N GLU A 179 -23.27 -7.45 -2.44
CA GLU A 179 -23.68 -8.58 -3.27
C GLU A 179 -23.58 -8.21 -4.76
N GLY A 180 -23.29 -9.20 -5.60
CA GLY A 180 -23.26 -9.02 -7.04
C GLY A 180 -22.26 -9.93 -7.76
N ILE A 181 -21.86 -9.52 -8.96
CA ILE A 181 -20.94 -10.27 -9.81
C ILE A 181 -19.59 -9.56 -9.85
N TYR A 182 -18.53 -10.29 -9.53
CA TYR A 182 -17.16 -9.79 -9.49
C TYR A 182 -16.28 -10.55 -10.46
N THR A 183 -15.44 -9.84 -11.19
CA THR A 183 -14.40 -10.42 -12.06
C THR A 183 -13.04 -10.03 -11.51
N ILE A 184 -12.32 -11.02 -11.02
CA ILE A 184 -10.94 -10.88 -10.57
C ILE A 184 -10.04 -11.06 -11.79
N ILE A 185 -9.06 -10.16 -11.92
CA ILE A 185 -8.11 -10.14 -13.02
C ILE A 185 -6.72 -10.29 -12.42
N ALA A 186 -6.00 -11.32 -12.86
CA ALA A 186 -4.58 -11.46 -12.59
C ALA A 186 -3.79 -11.01 -13.82
N THR A 187 -2.75 -10.21 -13.61
CA THR A 187 -1.89 -9.70 -14.67
C THR A 187 -0.42 -9.95 -14.35
N SER A 188 0.35 -10.28 -15.38
CA SER A 188 1.81 -10.38 -15.31
C SER A 188 2.41 -10.13 -16.68
N ASN A 189 3.32 -9.15 -16.78
CA ASN A 189 4.16 -8.89 -17.95
C ASN A 189 3.45 -8.95 -19.32
N GLY A 190 2.28 -8.29 -19.42
CA GLY A 190 1.48 -8.20 -20.65
C GLY A 190 0.46 -9.33 -20.84
N PHE A 191 0.46 -10.35 -19.97
CA PHE A 191 -0.58 -11.38 -19.92
C PHE A 191 -1.63 -11.02 -18.87
N SER A 192 -2.87 -11.42 -19.15
CA SER A 192 -3.98 -11.32 -18.20
C SER A 192 -4.82 -12.59 -18.25
N ALA A 193 -5.34 -12.99 -17.09
CA ALA A 193 -6.38 -13.99 -16.97
C ALA A 193 -7.44 -13.48 -16.00
N ARG A 194 -8.66 -13.99 -16.14
CA ARG A 194 -9.80 -13.53 -15.35
C ARG A 194 -10.59 -14.70 -14.80
N LYS A 195 -11.15 -14.53 -13.61
CA LYS A 195 -12.15 -15.44 -13.03
C LYS A 195 -13.31 -14.62 -12.47
N THR A 196 -14.52 -15.04 -12.83
CA THR A 196 -15.75 -14.37 -12.38
C THR A 196 -16.40 -15.21 -11.27
N ILE A 197 -16.88 -14.54 -10.23
CA ILE A 197 -17.57 -15.14 -9.09
C ILE A 197 -18.87 -14.39 -8.81
N LYS A 198 -19.81 -15.07 -8.16
CA LYS A 198 -21.02 -14.47 -7.59
C LYS A 198 -20.89 -14.32 -6.08
N VAL A 199 -21.18 -13.12 -5.58
CA VAL A 199 -21.25 -12.80 -4.16
C VAL A 199 -22.73 -12.65 -3.80
N ASN A 200 -23.22 -13.56 -2.96
CA ASN A 200 -24.58 -13.53 -2.44
C ASN A 200 -24.63 -12.72 -1.13
N PRO A 201 -25.79 -12.20 -0.74
CA PRO A 201 -25.90 -11.48 0.52
C PRO A 201 -25.78 -12.48 1.68
N ARG A 202 -25.01 -12.13 2.72
CA ARG A 202 -24.91 -12.99 3.91
C ARG A 202 -26.19 -12.96 4.76
N ASN A 203 -27.01 -11.90 4.63
CA ASN A 203 -28.28 -11.73 5.34
C ASN A 203 -28.15 -11.98 6.86
N VAL A 204 -27.07 -11.52 7.48
CA VAL A 204 -26.89 -11.66 8.94
C VAL A 204 -27.62 -10.52 9.63
N GLY A 205 -28.85 -10.80 10.06
CA GLY A 205 -29.57 -9.95 11.01
C GLY A 205 -29.56 -10.58 12.39
N LYS A 206 -29.23 -9.81 13.41
CA LYS A 206 -29.50 -10.17 14.81
C LYS A 206 -30.24 -9.02 15.48
N ASN A 207 -31.14 -9.36 16.40
CA ASN A 207 -31.72 -8.37 17.30
C ASN A 207 -30.61 -7.88 18.23
N VAL A 208 -30.49 -6.57 18.37
CA VAL A 208 -29.60 -5.94 19.35
C VAL A 208 -30.41 -5.68 20.60
N GLU A 209 -29.92 -6.16 21.73
CA GLU A 209 -30.47 -5.85 23.05
C GLU A 209 -29.47 -4.95 23.79
N LEU A 210 -29.95 -3.80 24.25
CA LEU A 210 -29.14 -2.88 25.05
C LEU A 210 -29.05 -3.43 26.48
N ILE A 211 -27.93 -4.06 26.82
CA ILE A 211 -27.69 -4.61 28.17
C ILE A 211 -27.04 -3.61 29.14
N GLY A 212 -26.58 -2.46 28.65
CA GLY A 212 -25.93 -1.43 29.48
C GLY A 212 -25.37 -0.27 28.65
N HIS A 213 -24.95 0.80 29.32
CA HIS A 213 -24.32 1.97 28.69
C HIS A 213 -23.07 2.42 29.48
N GLY A 214 -22.00 2.76 28.77
CA GLY A 214 -20.81 3.41 29.34
C GLY A 214 -20.68 4.82 28.76
N LEU A 215 -20.74 5.85 29.61
CA LEU A 215 -20.65 7.24 29.16
C LEU A 215 -19.18 7.67 29.02
N ILE A 216 -18.78 8.03 27.80
CA ILE A 216 -17.54 8.79 27.55
C ILE A 216 -17.95 10.25 27.35
N SER A 217 -17.72 11.10 28.36
CA SER A 217 -18.20 12.49 28.40
C SER A 217 -17.15 13.53 28.00
N ASN A 218 -15.89 13.12 27.86
CA ASN A 218 -14.76 14.01 27.63
C ASN A 218 -14.22 13.98 26.19
N VAL A 219 -14.65 13.03 25.35
CA VAL A 219 -14.27 12.93 23.93
C VAL A 219 -15.43 12.45 23.07
N TYR A 220 -15.52 12.93 21.83
CA TYR A 220 -16.49 12.45 20.85
C TYR A 220 -16.04 11.10 20.29
N THR A 221 -16.90 10.08 20.29
CA THR A 221 -16.62 8.76 19.67
C THR A 221 -17.42 8.61 18.39
N SER A 222 -16.84 8.03 17.33
CA SER A 222 -17.49 7.83 16.04
C SER A 222 -17.39 6.39 15.52
N ASP A 223 -16.38 5.64 15.95
CA ASP A 223 -16.04 4.36 15.35
C ASP A 223 -16.30 3.23 16.35
N LEU A 224 -16.77 2.09 15.85
CA LEU A 224 -16.95 0.86 16.62
C LEU A 224 -16.40 -0.32 15.83
N TRP A 225 -15.44 -1.01 16.42
CA TRP A 225 -14.79 -2.18 15.84
C TRP A 225 -15.13 -3.37 16.71
N ILE A 226 -15.72 -4.42 16.14
CA ILE A 226 -16.08 -5.65 16.85
C ILE A 226 -15.41 -6.82 16.16
N TRP A 227 -14.78 -7.70 16.93
CA TRP A 227 -14.21 -8.94 16.40
C TRP A 227 -14.32 -10.08 17.43
N PRO A 228 -14.46 -11.33 16.95
CA PRO A 228 -14.44 -12.48 17.84
C PRO A 228 -13.02 -12.73 18.35
N GLY A 229 -12.93 -13.21 19.59
CA GLY A 229 -11.69 -13.73 20.14
C GLY A 229 -11.25 -15.00 19.44
N ILE A 230 -9.93 -15.17 19.31
CA ILE A 230 -9.29 -16.32 18.69
C ILE A 230 -8.40 -17.05 19.70
N GLY A 231 -8.08 -18.32 19.45
CA GLY A 231 -7.17 -19.10 20.30
C GLY A 231 -7.71 -19.23 21.73
N GLU A 232 -6.93 -18.79 22.73
CA GLU A 232 -7.35 -18.81 24.13
C GLU A 232 -8.53 -17.88 24.46
N HIS A 233 -8.95 -17.02 23.52
CA HIS A 233 -10.10 -16.14 23.65
C HIS A 233 -11.31 -16.58 22.82
N GLU A 234 -11.29 -17.77 22.23
CA GLU A 234 -12.41 -18.32 21.48
C GLU A 234 -13.70 -18.32 22.33
N GLY A 235 -14.80 -17.85 21.76
CA GLY A 235 -16.09 -17.70 22.45
C GLY A 235 -16.29 -16.36 23.19
N LYS A 236 -15.31 -15.46 23.17
CA LYS A 236 -15.48 -14.05 23.59
C LYS A 236 -15.60 -13.13 22.38
N ASP A 237 -16.28 -12.01 22.54
CA ASP A 237 -16.28 -10.91 21.57
C ASP A 237 -15.54 -9.71 22.16
N PHE A 238 -14.77 -9.02 21.33
CA PHE A 238 -14.06 -7.80 21.69
C PHE A 238 -14.63 -6.64 20.91
N ALA A 239 -14.70 -5.49 21.55
CA ALA A 239 -15.10 -4.24 20.93
C ALA A 239 -14.13 -3.12 21.31
N VAL A 240 -13.81 -2.25 20.35
CA VAL A 240 -13.07 -1.00 20.59
C VAL A 240 -13.84 0.14 19.98
N THR A 241 -13.93 1.24 20.73
CA THR A 241 -14.48 2.50 20.23
C THR A 241 -13.35 3.46 19.87
N GLY A 242 -13.46 4.07 18.70
CA GLY A 242 -12.51 5.02 18.15
C GLY A 242 -13.15 6.39 17.92
N THR A 243 -12.32 7.38 17.63
CA THR A 243 -12.73 8.78 17.52
C THR A 243 -12.10 9.48 16.33
N TRP A 244 -12.94 10.22 15.60
CA TRP A 244 -12.49 11.34 14.77
C TRP A 244 -12.28 12.59 15.66
N GLY A 245 -11.06 12.81 16.15
CA GLY A 245 -10.68 14.06 16.80
C GLY A 245 -9.84 13.96 18.09
N ALA A 246 -9.65 12.78 18.69
CA ALA A 246 -8.81 12.64 19.88
C ALA A 246 -7.48 11.94 19.55
N ASN A 247 -6.43 12.71 19.26
CA ASN A 247 -5.00 12.32 19.20
C ASN A 247 -4.59 10.97 18.54
N GLY A 248 -5.50 10.25 17.87
CA GLY A 248 -5.29 8.86 17.42
C GLY A 248 -5.38 7.79 18.52
N GLU A 249 -6.03 8.06 19.66
CA GLU A 249 -6.11 7.14 20.80
C GLU A 249 -7.41 6.32 20.80
N ALA A 250 -7.32 5.07 21.26
CA ALA A 250 -8.47 4.19 21.48
C ALA A 250 -8.95 4.30 22.94
N TYR A 251 -10.26 4.28 23.13
CA TYR A 251 -10.89 4.35 24.46
C TYR A 251 -11.66 3.04 24.74
N PHE A 252 -11.48 2.53 25.95
CA PHE A 252 -12.02 1.25 26.43
C PHE A 252 -13.05 1.48 27.54
#